data_AF-A0A928E4S9-F1
#
_entry.id   AF-A0A928E4S9-F1
#
_cell.length_a   1.000
_cell.length_b   1.000
_cell.length_c   1.000
_cell.angle_alpha   90.00
_cell.angle_beta   90.00
_cell.angle_gamma   90.00
#
_symmetry.space_group_name_H-M   'P 1'
#
loop_
_entity.id
_entity.type
_entity.pdbx_description
1 polymer ?
#
loop_
_entity_poly.entity_id
_entity_poly.type
_entity_poly.pdbx_seq_one_letter_code
_entity_poly.pdbx_strand_id
1 'polypeptide(L)'
;MSDKTYENEELFLKKLAQAYTEYNAEHILPFLADDFGYSSFWVAAPDLSKEKYTDYIVGKLATMKKLNTINKFFMMYEQGTGKPFLLIGSKTPQGDFGCFDVTADADGKIAKLAIMPSSFYHLGYKNKEDFDKFLASL
;
A
#
# COMPACT_ATOMS: atom_id res chain seq x y z
N MET A 1 13.49 22.64 4.93
CA MET A 1 13.17 21.79 3.77
C MET A 1 11.81 21.18 4.05
N SER A 2 10.88 21.22 3.10
CA SER A 2 9.43 21.12 3.38
C SER A 2 9.02 19.82 4.07
N ASP A 3 8.52 19.91 5.30
CA ASP A 3 8.01 18.79 6.11
C ASP A 3 6.74 18.11 5.54
N LYS A 4 6.33 18.43 4.30
CA LYS A 4 5.04 18.02 3.72
C LYS A 4 5.13 17.11 2.49
N THR A 5 6.33 16.69 2.09
CA THR A 5 6.55 16.12 0.74
C THR A 5 5.75 14.83 0.47
N TYR A 6 5.31 14.10 1.52
CA TYR A 6 4.58 12.83 1.36
C TYR A 6 3.33 12.69 2.23
N GLU A 7 2.71 13.79 2.66
CA GLU A 7 1.52 13.74 3.54
C GLU A 7 0.35 12.99 2.89
N ASN A 8 0.13 13.21 1.59
CA ASN A 8 -0.96 12.59 0.83
C ASN A 8 -0.74 11.09 0.63
N GLU A 9 0.50 10.70 0.30
CA GLU A 9 0.91 9.31 0.19
C GLU A 9 0.74 8.56 1.51
N GLU A 10 1.24 9.12 2.63
CA GLU A 10 1.12 8.49 3.94
C GLU A 10 -0.36 8.36 4.35
N LEU A 11 -1.18 9.39 4.09
CA LEU A 11 -2.61 9.36 4.35
C LEU A 11 -3.31 8.28 3.51
N PHE A 12 -3.02 8.21 2.22
CA PHE A 12 -3.58 7.19 1.34
C PHE A 12 -3.19 5.79 1.80
N LEU A 13 -1.92 5.54 2.16
CA LEU A 13 -1.48 4.24 2.65
C LEU A 13 -2.18 3.84 3.95
N LYS A 14 -2.44 4.78 4.86
CA LYS A 14 -3.28 4.53 6.05
C LYS A 14 -4.71 4.15 5.67
N LYS A 15 -5.29 4.85 4.68
CA LYS A 15 -6.62 4.52 4.14
C LYS A 15 -6.64 3.18 3.40
N LEU A 16 -5.56 2.80 2.76
CA LEU A 16 -5.39 1.49 2.13
C LEU A 16 -5.39 0.38 3.19
N ALA A 17 -4.61 0.53 4.26
CA ALA A 17 -4.65 -0.41 5.38
C ALA A 17 -6.06 -0.54 5.98
N GLN A 18 -6.76 0.59 6.13
CA GLN A 18 -8.16 0.62 6.59
C GLN A 18 -9.08 -0.13 5.61
N ALA A 19 -8.95 0.11 4.31
CA ALA A 19 -9.73 -0.56 3.26
C ALA A 19 -9.59 -2.08 3.30
N TYR A 20 -8.36 -2.59 3.48
CA TYR A 20 -8.10 -4.03 3.59
C TYR A 20 -8.56 -4.64 4.92
N THR A 21 -8.61 -3.85 5.99
CA THR A 21 -9.06 -4.32 7.32
C THR A 21 -10.58 -4.38 7.40
N GLU A 22 -11.27 -3.37 6.84
CA GLU A 22 -12.73 -3.25 6.87
C GLU A 22 -13.40 -3.86 5.61
N TYR A 23 -12.58 -4.30 4.65
CA TYR A 23 -13.01 -4.77 3.33
C TYR A 23 -13.88 -3.76 2.57
N ASN A 24 -13.54 -2.47 2.67
CA ASN A 24 -14.27 -1.38 2.04
C ASN A 24 -13.34 -0.52 1.16
N ALA A 25 -13.51 -0.59 -0.17
CA ALA A 25 -12.73 0.18 -1.12
C ALA A 25 -13.03 1.69 -1.09
N GLU A 26 -14.20 2.11 -0.59
CA GLU A 26 -14.61 3.53 -0.56
C GLU A 26 -13.64 4.40 0.25
N HIS A 27 -12.85 3.82 1.15
CA HIS A 27 -11.79 4.51 1.88
C HIS A 27 -10.68 5.06 0.98
N ILE A 28 -10.46 4.47 -0.20
CA ILE A 28 -9.34 4.82 -1.09
C ILE A 28 -9.77 5.34 -2.47
N LEU A 29 -10.94 4.96 -2.97
CA LEU A 29 -11.37 5.37 -4.33
C LEU A 29 -11.40 6.90 -4.54
N PRO A 30 -11.83 7.73 -3.56
CA PRO A 30 -11.82 9.19 -3.73
C PRO A 30 -10.43 9.82 -3.85
N PHE A 31 -9.37 9.09 -3.51
CA PHE A 31 -7.99 9.57 -3.58
C PHE A 31 -7.34 9.35 -4.94
N LEU A 32 -7.90 8.51 -5.81
CA LEU A 32 -7.28 8.15 -7.08
C LEU A 32 -7.39 9.30 -8.09
N ALA A 33 -6.28 9.64 -8.74
CA ALA A 33 -6.25 10.56 -9.88
C ALA A 33 -7.02 9.98 -11.07
N ASP A 34 -7.35 10.80 -12.06
CA ASP A 34 -8.09 10.34 -13.24
C ASP A 34 -7.23 9.50 -14.19
N ASP A 35 -5.93 9.77 -14.24
CA ASP A 35 -4.92 9.01 -15.00
C ASP A 35 -4.23 7.92 -14.16
N PHE A 36 -4.83 7.51 -13.04
CA PHE A 36 -4.27 6.54 -12.12
C PHE A 36 -3.85 5.22 -12.80
N GLY A 37 -2.66 4.73 -12.41
CA GLY A 37 -2.13 3.43 -12.77
C GLY A 37 -1.81 2.54 -11.56
N TYR A 38 -2.22 1.27 -11.62
CA TYR A 38 -1.85 0.24 -10.65
C TYR A 38 -0.98 -0.86 -11.25
N SER A 39 0.09 -1.25 -10.55
CA SER A 39 0.96 -2.36 -10.95
C SER A 39 1.25 -3.33 -9.81
N SER A 40 1.63 -4.56 -10.16
CA SER A 40 1.95 -5.61 -9.20
C SER A 40 3.10 -6.47 -9.68
N PHE A 41 4.14 -6.60 -8.88
CA PHE A 41 5.30 -7.44 -9.20
C PHE A 41 4.92 -8.91 -9.45
N TRP A 42 3.89 -9.42 -8.78
CA TRP A 42 3.46 -10.82 -8.88
C TRP A 42 2.37 -11.07 -9.93
N VAL A 43 1.85 -10.02 -10.56
CA VAL A 43 0.86 -10.17 -11.63
C VAL A 43 1.43 -9.51 -12.86
N ALA A 44 1.89 -10.34 -13.81
CA ALA A 44 2.37 -9.89 -15.11
C ALA A 44 1.18 -9.38 -15.96
N ALA A 45 0.65 -8.22 -15.58
CA ALA A 45 -0.38 -7.49 -16.30
C ALA A 45 0.12 -6.06 -16.54
N PRO A 46 -0.26 -5.43 -17.67
CA PRO A 46 -0.03 -4.00 -17.85
C PRO A 46 -0.73 -3.21 -16.73
N ASP A 47 -0.21 -2.02 -16.44
CA ASP A 47 -0.77 -1.14 -15.40
C ASP A 47 -2.29 -1.03 -15.55
N LEU A 48 -3.04 -1.33 -14.49
CA LEU A 48 -4.49 -1.20 -14.48
C LEU A 48 -4.86 0.28 -14.40
N SER A 49 -5.74 0.72 -15.28
CA SER A 49 -6.38 2.04 -15.18
C SER A 49 -7.23 2.16 -13.91
N LYS A 50 -7.60 3.39 -13.52
CA LYS A 50 -8.53 3.69 -12.41
C LYS A 50 -9.78 2.80 -12.39
N GLU A 51 -10.45 2.66 -13.53
CA GLU A 51 -11.67 1.84 -13.67
C GLU A 51 -11.37 0.36 -13.39
N LYS A 52 -10.38 -0.22 -14.09
CA LYS A 52 -10.00 -1.62 -13.92
C LYS A 52 -9.50 -1.93 -12.50
N TYR A 53 -8.76 -1.00 -11.91
CA TYR A 53 -8.32 -1.13 -10.53
C TYR A 53 -9.49 -1.08 -9.55
N THR A 54 -10.49 -0.22 -9.80
CA THR A 54 -11.70 -0.12 -8.96
C THR A 54 -12.45 -1.45 -8.94
N ASP A 55 -12.70 -2.04 -10.11
CA ASP A 55 -13.33 -3.37 -10.21
C ASP A 55 -12.50 -4.45 -9.52
N TYR A 56 -11.19 -4.44 -9.76
CA TYR A 56 -10.25 -5.38 -9.15
C TYR A 56 -10.26 -5.30 -7.63
N ILE A 57 -10.13 -4.10 -7.04
CA ILE A 57 -9.99 -3.95 -5.59
C ILE A 57 -11.30 -4.23 -4.87
N VAL A 58 -12.45 -3.83 -5.44
CA VAL A 58 -13.77 -4.17 -4.91
C VAL A 58 -13.95 -5.70 -4.89
N GLY A 59 -13.66 -6.38 -5.99
CA GLY A 59 -13.76 -7.85 -6.08
C GLY A 59 -12.80 -8.57 -5.13
N LYS A 60 -11.56 -8.06 -5.00
CA LYS A 60 -10.54 -8.59 -4.09
C LYS A 60 -10.97 -8.49 -2.63
N LEU A 61 -11.41 -7.31 -2.19
CA LEU A 61 -11.85 -7.10 -0.80
C LEU A 61 -13.10 -7.91 -0.47
N ALA A 62 -14.07 -8.01 -1.39
CA ALA A 62 -15.24 -8.86 -1.23
C ALA A 62 -14.86 -10.35 -1.06
N THR A 63 -13.88 -10.83 -1.84
CA THR A 63 -13.35 -12.19 -1.72
C THR A 63 -12.65 -12.40 -0.38
N MET A 64 -11.76 -11.49 0.02
CA MET A 64 -11.07 -11.56 1.31
C MET A 64 -12.04 -11.58 2.50
N LYS A 65 -13.10 -10.78 2.44
CA LYS A 65 -14.17 -10.78 3.44
C LYS A 65 -14.84 -12.15 3.56
N LYS A 66 -15.18 -12.79 2.43
CA LYS A 66 -15.77 -14.15 2.42
C LYS A 66 -14.83 -15.20 2.99
N LEU A 67 -13.53 -15.05 2.77
CA LEU A 67 -12.49 -15.96 3.25
C LEU A 67 -12.00 -15.64 4.68
N ASN A 68 -12.53 -14.59 5.33
CA ASN A 68 -12.07 -14.10 6.63
C ASN A 68 -10.55 -13.87 6.68
N THR A 69 -9.97 -13.32 5.61
CA THR A 69 -8.53 -13.07 5.51
C THR A 69 -8.10 -11.94 6.45
N ILE A 70 -7.28 -12.26 7.45
CA ILE A 70 -6.70 -11.24 8.33
C ILE A 70 -5.46 -10.66 7.67
N ASN A 71 -5.52 -9.39 7.28
CA ASN A 71 -4.38 -8.65 6.76
C ASN A 71 -3.71 -7.84 7.88
N LYS A 72 -2.38 -7.85 7.92
CA LYS A 72 -1.59 -7.06 8.86
C LYS A 72 -0.68 -6.14 8.08
N PHE A 73 -0.58 -4.90 8.53
CA PHE A 73 0.21 -3.87 7.86
C PHE A 73 1.09 -3.11 8.82
N PHE A 74 2.19 -2.57 8.31
CA PHE A 74 3.08 -1.69 9.05
C PHE A 74 3.60 -0.56 8.17
N MET A 75 3.62 0.67 8.68
CA MET A 75 4.15 1.81 7.94
C MET A 75 5.67 1.82 8.02
N MET A 76 6.32 1.77 6.86
CA MET A 76 7.76 1.86 6.69
C MET A 76 8.09 3.15 5.94
N TYR A 77 9.36 3.56 6.00
CA TYR A 77 9.83 4.79 5.38
C TYR A 77 11.16 4.53 4.69
N GLU A 78 11.32 4.97 3.45
CA GLU A 78 12.59 4.91 2.74
C GLU A 78 13.63 5.82 3.43
N GLN A 79 14.79 5.26 3.72
CA GLN A 79 15.90 5.97 4.34
C GLN A 79 16.45 7.01 3.38
N GLY A 80 16.68 8.23 3.87
CA GLY A 80 17.17 9.35 3.09
C GLY A 80 16.06 10.23 2.50
N THR A 81 15.04 9.66 1.87
CA THR A 81 13.93 10.43 1.28
C THR A 81 12.78 10.65 2.27
N GLY A 82 12.57 9.71 3.20
CA GLY A 82 11.41 9.69 4.08
C GLY A 82 10.10 9.30 3.39
N LYS A 83 10.16 8.80 2.14
CA LYS A 83 8.98 8.35 1.40
C LYS A 83 8.28 7.20 2.15
N PRO A 84 6.96 7.26 2.39
CA PRO A 84 6.23 6.23 3.12
C PRO A 84 5.91 5.03 2.23
N PHE A 85 5.91 3.84 2.84
CA PHE A 85 5.55 2.56 2.23
C PHE A 85 4.68 1.76 3.19
N LEU A 86 3.70 1.03 2.69
CA LEU A 86 2.89 0.14 3.53
C LEU A 86 3.34 -1.31 3.38
N LEU A 87 4.03 -1.83 4.38
CA LEU A 87 4.44 -3.23 4.44
C LEU A 87 3.23 -4.13 4.69
N ILE A 88 3.20 -5.29 4.03
CA ILE A 88 2.17 -6.33 4.21
C ILE A 88 2.80 -7.49 4.99
N GLY A 89 2.14 -7.93 6.06
CA GLY A 89 2.62 -8.98 6.94
C GLY A 89 2.65 -10.38 6.34
N SER A 90 1.90 -10.63 5.27
CA SER A 90 1.99 -11.88 4.53
C SER A 90 3.29 -11.91 3.72
N LYS A 91 4.11 -12.95 3.96
CA LYS A 91 5.30 -13.19 3.18
C LYS A 91 4.95 -13.61 1.76
N THR A 92 5.74 -13.11 0.82
CA THR A 92 5.74 -13.53 -0.57
C THR A 92 6.22 -14.99 -0.67
N PRO A 93 5.98 -15.70 -1.79
CA PRO A 93 6.47 -17.07 -1.97
C PRO A 93 8.00 -17.20 -1.83
N GLN A 94 8.73 -16.11 -2.05
CA GLN A 94 10.18 -16.01 -1.93
C GLN A 94 10.65 -15.70 -0.49
N GLY A 95 9.74 -15.52 0.46
CA GLY A 95 10.03 -15.26 1.87
C GLY A 95 10.27 -13.79 2.25
N ASP A 96 10.26 -12.88 1.28
CA ASP A 96 10.31 -11.42 1.50
C ASP A 96 8.91 -10.87 1.82
N PHE A 97 8.82 -9.70 2.43
CA PHE A 97 7.57 -8.96 2.57
C PHE A 97 7.21 -8.22 1.27
N GLY A 98 5.92 -8.08 0.99
CA GLY A 98 5.44 -7.12 0.00
C GLY A 98 5.24 -5.75 0.64
N CYS A 99 5.41 -4.67 -0.14
CA CYS A 99 5.03 -3.33 0.27
C CYS A 99 4.28 -2.60 -0.84
N PHE A 100 3.40 -1.69 -0.44
CA PHE A 100 2.78 -0.73 -1.35
C PHE A 100 3.64 0.53 -1.47
N ASP A 101 3.95 0.89 -2.71
CA ASP A 101 4.63 2.10 -3.14
C ASP A 101 3.60 3.00 -3.84
N VAL A 102 3.51 4.26 -3.43
CA VAL A 102 2.54 5.21 -3.97
C VAL A 102 3.21 6.50 -4.41
N THR A 103 2.60 7.17 -5.38
CA THR A 103 3.05 8.48 -5.84
C THR A 103 1.81 9.35 -6.06
N ALA A 104 1.79 10.52 -5.42
CA ALA A 104 0.79 11.54 -5.69
C ALA A 104 1.17 12.40 -6.90
N ASP A 105 0.17 12.96 -7.58
CA ASP A 105 0.34 14.02 -8.58
C ASP A 105 0.48 15.40 -7.91
N ALA A 106 0.55 16.45 -8.74
CA ALA A 106 0.68 17.83 -8.29
C ALA A 106 -0.54 18.34 -7.48
N ASP A 107 -1.72 17.71 -7.66
CA ASP A 107 -2.95 18.05 -6.96
C ASP A 107 -3.13 17.21 -5.67
N GLY A 108 -2.18 16.32 -5.37
CA GLY A 108 -2.21 15.45 -4.20
C GLY A 108 -3.11 14.22 -4.35
N LYS A 109 -3.60 13.93 -5.55
CA LYS A 109 -4.29 12.67 -5.87
C LYS A 109 -3.27 11.59 -6.19
N ILE A 110 -3.62 10.33 -5.94
CA ILE A 110 -2.71 9.21 -6.20
C ILE A 110 -2.72 8.91 -7.70
N ALA A 111 -1.59 9.14 -8.35
CA ALA A 111 -1.39 8.82 -9.76
C ALA A 111 -0.87 7.39 -9.95
N LYS A 112 -0.11 6.86 -8.98
CA LYS A 112 0.44 5.50 -9.07
C LYS A 112 0.34 4.75 -7.75
N LEU A 113 -0.01 3.47 -7.84
CA LEU A 113 0.09 2.49 -6.76
C LEU A 113 0.76 1.22 -7.30
N ALA A 114 1.86 0.82 -6.70
CA ALA A 114 2.52 -0.44 -7.00
C ALA A 114 2.57 -1.32 -5.76
N ILE A 115 2.48 -2.64 -5.95
CA ILE A 115 2.87 -3.61 -4.92
C ILE A 115 4.15 -4.33 -5.35
N MET A 116 5.18 -4.20 -4.52
CA MET A 116 6.56 -4.58 -4.85
C MET A 116 7.21 -5.36 -3.70
N PRO A 117 8.28 -6.14 -3.94
CA PRO A 117 9.08 -6.71 -2.87
C PRO A 117 9.72 -5.60 -2.03
N SER A 118 9.67 -5.74 -0.70
CA SER A 118 10.23 -4.73 0.21
C SER A 118 11.75 -4.59 0.10
N SER A 119 12.43 -5.68 -0.29
CA SER A 119 13.88 -5.71 -0.53
C SER A 119 14.36 -4.81 -1.67
N PHE A 120 13.48 -4.29 -2.52
CA PHE A 120 13.85 -3.33 -3.56
C PHE A 120 14.14 -1.93 -3.01
N TYR A 121 13.83 -1.69 -1.74
CA TYR A 121 13.91 -0.39 -1.11
C TYR A 121 14.74 -0.44 0.17
N HIS A 122 15.39 0.67 0.51
CA HIS A 122 16.10 0.81 1.78
C HIS A 122 15.14 1.33 2.85
N LEU A 123 14.29 0.44 3.38
CA LEU A 123 13.23 0.83 4.32
C LEU A 123 13.70 0.82 5.78
N GLY A 124 13.17 1.76 6.55
CA GLY A 124 13.29 1.86 8.00
C GLY A 124 11.94 2.07 8.67
N TYR A 125 11.91 1.93 9.99
CA TYR A 125 10.75 2.18 10.85
C TYR A 125 11.06 3.32 11.82
N LYS A 126 10.03 4.08 12.20
CA LYS A 126 10.18 5.18 13.16
C LYS A 126 10.31 4.67 14.61
N ASN A 127 9.64 3.57 14.92
CA ASN A 127 9.62 2.98 16.26
C ASN A 127 9.94 1.48 16.18
N LYS A 128 11.04 1.08 16.85
CA LYS A 128 11.47 -0.31 16.92
C LYS A 128 10.48 -1.20 17.67
N GLU A 129 9.93 -0.73 18.78
CA GLU A 129 9.03 -1.52 19.61
C GLU A 129 7.75 -1.86 18.86
N ASP A 130 7.19 -0.90 18.12
CA ASP A 130 6.00 -1.13 17.31
C ASP A 130 6.27 -2.13 16.17
N PHE A 131 7.46 -2.05 15.57
CA PHE A 131 7.86 -3.00 14.53
C PHE A 131 8.06 -4.41 15.09
N ASP A 132 8.71 -4.54 16.25
CA ASP A 132 8.90 -5.83 16.91
C ASP A 132 7.53 -6.46 17.31
N LYS A 133 6.58 -5.65 17.78
CA LYS A 133 5.20 -6.08 18.05
C LYS A 133 4.48 -6.53 16.77
N PHE A 134 4.64 -5.81 15.67
CA PHE A 134 4.09 -6.19 14.38
C PHE A 134 4.61 -7.57 13.96
N LEU A 135 5.93 -7.77 13.99
CA LEU A 135 6.56 -9.05 13.64
C LEU A 135 6.12 -10.20 14.54
N ALA A 136 6.01 -9.97 15.86
CA ALA A 136 5.52 -10.98 16.80
C ALA A 136 4.05 -11.35 16.58
N SER A 137 3.30 -10.52 15.85
CA SER A 137 1.91 -10.79 15.55
C SER A 137 1.72 -11.61 14.26
N LEU A 138 2.69 -11.64 13.34
CA LEU A 138 2.57 -12.33 12.05
C LEU A 138 2.47 -13.85 12.21
#